data_AF-W4RR78-F1
#
_entry.id   AF-W4RR78-F1
#
_cell.length_a   1.000
_cell.length_b   1.000
_cell.length_c   1.000
_cell.angle_alpha   90.00
_cell.angle_beta   90.00
_cell.angle_gamma   90.00
#
_symmetry.space_group_name_H-M   'P 1'
#
loop_
_entity.id
_entity.type
_entity.pdbx_description
1 polymer ?
#
loop_
_entity_poly.entity_id
_entity_poly.type
_entity_poly.pdbx_seq_one_letter_code
_entity_poly.pdbx_strand_id
1 'polypeptide(L)'
;MSKIFNDTFLKAARGEATDYVPVWYMRQAGRSQPEYREIKEKYSLFEITHQPELCAYVTRLPVEQYGVDAAILYKDIMTPLPAMGVDVEIKSGIGPVISNSVKTLADVEKLGTINPESDIPYVLDTIKLLTEEQLSVPLIGFSGAPFTLASYMIEGGPSKNYNKTKAFMYAEPEAWFALMDKLGDMVITYVKSQIMAGVKAIQIFDSWVAR
;
A
#
# COMPACT_ATOMS: atom_id res chain seq x y z
N MET A 1 -25.45 -15.46 -13.53
CA MET A 1 -24.37 -15.76 -14.49
C MET A 1 -23.05 -15.47 -13.79
N SER A 2 -22.17 -16.44 -13.60
CA SER A 2 -20.84 -16.16 -13.04
C SER A 2 -20.10 -15.25 -14.02
N LYS A 3 -19.63 -14.08 -13.57
CA LYS A 3 -18.76 -13.26 -14.41
C LYS A 3 -17.51 -14.09 -14.75
N ILE A 4 -17.19 -14.20 -16.03
CA ILE A 4 -15.94 -14.83 -16.48
C ILE A 4 -14.78 -13.98 -15.94
N PHE A 5 -13.77 -14.63 -15.38
CA PHE A 5 -12.58 -13.95 -14.87
C PHE A 5 -11.72 -13.46 -16.04
N ASN A 6 -11.43 -12.16 -16.09
CA ASN A 6 -10.52 -11.54 -17.05
C ASN A 6 -9.08 -11.65 -16.53
N ASP A 7 -8.24 -12.45 -17.19
CA ASP A 7 -6.84 -12.66 -16.83
C ASP A 7 -5.84 -11.92 -17.73
N THR A 8 -6.30 -11.03 -18.61
CA THR A 8 -5.49 -10.32 -19.62
C THR A 8 -4.30 -9.59 -19.01
N PHE A 9 -4.51 -8.91 -17.87
CA PHE A 9 -3.43 -8.25 -17.12
C PHE A 9 -2.34 -9.25 -16.67
N LEU A 10 -2.73 -10.43 -16.17
CA LEU A 10 -1.77 -11.42 -15.68
C LEU A 10 -0.97 -12.05 -16.82
N LYS A 11 -1.62 -12.31 -17.96
CA LYS A 11 -0.94 -12.81 -19.18
C LYS A 11 0.12 -11.81 -19.65
N ALA A 12 -0.26 -10.55 -19.82
CA ALA A 12 0.67 -9.50 -20.22
C ALA A 12 1.84 -9.35 -19.24
N ALA A 13 1.58 -9.40 -17.92
CA ALA A 13 2.62 -9.33 -16.90
C ALA A 13 3.62 -10.49 -16.95
N ARG A 14 3.22 -11.66 -17.47
CA ARG A 14 4.10 -12.82 -17.71
C ARG A 14 4.75 -12.83 -19.09
N GLY A 15 4.48 -11.83 -19.94
CA GLY A 15 4.97 -11.79 -21.32
C GLY A 15 4.25 -12.77 -22.25
N GLU A 16 3.05 -13.21 -21.90
CA GLU A 16 2.22 -14.09 -22.73
C GLU A 16 1.44 -13.28 -23.77
N ALA A 17 1.00 -13.93 -24.85
CA ALA A 17 0.15 -13.30 -25.85
C ALA A 17 -1.23 -12.93 -25.28
N THR A 18 -1.75 -11.78 -25.67
CA THR A 18 -3.07 -11.27 -25.30
C THR A 18 -3.83 -10.76 -26.51
N ASP A 19 -5.16 -10.81 -26.47
CA ASP A 19 -6.03 -10.31 -27.55
C ASP A 19 -6.02 -8.77 -27.64
N TYR A 20 -5.71 -8.10 -26.53
CA TYR A 20 -5.54 -6.66 -26.43
C TYR A 20 -4.54 -6.30 -25.31
N VAL A 21 -4.10 -5.04 -25.27
CA VAL A 21 -3.20 -4.53 -24.23
C VAL A 21 -4.03 -4.17 -22.98
N PRO A 22 -3.77 -4.79 -21.81
CA PRO A 22 -4.54 -4.52 -20.60
C PRO A 22 -4.25 -3.14 -20.01
N VAL A 23 -5.26 -2.51 -19.41
CA VAL A 23 -5.19 -1.15 -18.86
C VAL A 23 -5.71 -1.11 -17.43
N TRP A 24 -4.99 -0.40 -16.56
CA TRP A 24 -5.43 0.07 -15.25
C TRP A 24 -4.67 1.37 -14.93
N TYR A 25 -5.13 2.16 -13.96
CA TYR A 25 -4.50 3.44 -13.65
C TYR A 25 -4.08 3.54 -12.18
N MET A 26 -2.88 4.06 -11.94
CA MET A 26 -2.49 4.46 -10.58
C MET A 26 -3.46 5.52 -10.06
N ARG A 27 -3.95 5.34 -8.84
CA ARG A 27 -5.01 6.17 -8.23
C ARG A 27 -6.33 6.18 -9.02
N GLN A 28 -6.67 5.07 -9.70
CA GLN A 28 -7.97 4.91 -10.37
C GLN A 28 -9.16 5.08 -9.43
N ALA A 29 -9.04 4.63 -8.19
CA ALA A 29 -9.97 4.92 -7.11
C ALA A 29 -9.55 6.22 -6.40
N GLY A 30 -10.37 7.26 -6.51
CA GLY A 30 -9.98 8.55 -5.95
C GLY A 30 -10.87 9.72 -6.33
N ARG A 31 -10.34 10.94 -6.09
CA ARG A 31 -11.09 12.20 -6.16
C ARG A 31 -11.65 12.54 -7.55
N SER A 32 -11.25 11.84 -8.61
CA SER A 32 -11.87 11.95 -9.94
C SER A 32 -13.34 11.49 -9.92
N GLN A 33 -13.68 10.51 -9.08
CA GLN A 33 -15.00 9.89 -9.02
C GLN A 33 -15.94 10.65 -8.07
N PRO A 34 -17.16 11.04 -8.52
CA PRO A 34 -18.17 11.65 -7.66
C PRO A 34 -18.51 10.81 -6.42
N GLU A 35 -18.71 9.51 -6.59
CA GLU A 35 -19.10 8.59 -5.52
C GLU A 35 -18.01 8.47 -4.45
N TYR A 36 -16.74 8.48 -4.87
CA TYR A 36 -15.62 8.54 -3.93
C TYR A 36 -15.59 9.86 -3.14
N ARG A 37 -15.91 10.99 -3.77
CA ARG A 37 -15.97 12.29 -3.07
C ARG A 37 -17.06 12.27 -2.00
N GLU A 38 -18.25 11.76 -2.30
CA GLU A 38 -19.35 11.61 -1.33
C GLU A 38 -18.97 10.71 -0.15
N ILE A 39 -18.23 9.63 -0.40
CA ILE A 39 -17.68 8.78 0.68
C ILE A 39 -16.69 9.57 1.53
N LYS A 40 -15.79 10.34 0.91
CA LYS A 40 -14.77 11.12 1.63
C LYS A 40 -15.33 12.31 2.42
N GLU A 41 -16.54 12.75 2.14
CA GLU A 41 -17.26 13.73 2.97
C GLU A 41 -17.75 13.12 4.29
N LYS A 42 -18.01 11.81 4.31
CA LYS A 42 -18.56 11.08 5.46
C LYS A 42 -17.49 10.33 6.25
N TYR A 43 -16.46 9.83 5.57
CA TYR A 43 -15.45 8.95 6.15
C TYR A 43 -14.02 9.45 5.88
N SER A 44 -13.20 9.41 6.92
CA SER A 44 -11.76 9.60 6.84
C SER A 44 -11.09 8.49 6.00
N LEU A 45 -9.83 8.70 5.61
CA LEU A 45 -9.07 7.66 4.89
C LEU A 45 -8.94 6.40 5.77
N PHE A 46 -8.68 6.62 7.06
CA PHE A 46 -8.56 5.57 8.05
C PHE A 46 -9.84 4.73 8.11
N GLU A 47 -11.00 5.36 8.30
CA GLU A 47 -12.29 4.65 8.39
C GLU A 47 -12.61 3.85 7.12
N ILE A 48 -12.37 4.43 5.93
CA ILE A 48 -12.59 3.71 4.66
C ILE A 48 -11.73 2.46 4.60
N THR A 49 -10.45 2.57 4.93
CA THR A 49 -9.50 1.45 4.83
C THR A 49 -9.69 0.39 5.91
N HIS A 50 -10.32 0.72 7.05
CA HIS A 50 -10.56 -0.20 8.17
C HIS A 50 -11.93 -0.88 8.11
N GLN A 51 -12.78 -0.51 7.16
CA GLN A 51 -14.08 -1.15 6.91
C GLN A 51 -14.00 -1.95 5.60
N PRO A 52 -13.87 -3.29 5.64
CA PRO A 52 -13.62 -4.09 4.45
C PRO A 52 -14.63 -3.88 3.31
N GLU A 53 -15.93 -3.78 3.63
CA GLU A 53 -16.97 -3.54 2.62
C GLU A 53 -16.84 -2.19 1.93
N LEU A 54 -16.55 -1.13 2.69
CA LEU A 54 -16.37 0.22 2.16
C LEU A 54 -15.08 0.33 1.33
N CYS A 55 -14.00 -0.29 1.82
CA CYS A 55 -12.73 -0.38 1.11
C CYS A 55 -12.87 -1.15 -0.21
N ALA A 56 -13.60 -2.26 -0.18
CA ALA A 56 -13.88 -3.08 -1.36
C ALA A 56 -14.75 -2.31 -2.37
N TYR A 57 -15.79 -1.60 -1.92
CA TYR A 57 -16.59 -0.72 -2.76
C TYR A 57 -15.72 0.32 -3.49
N VAL A 58 -14.87 1.04 -2.77
CA VAL A 58 -13.96 2.04 -3.36
C VAL A 58 -13.00 1.39 -4.36
N THR A 59 -12.48 0.20 -4.05
CA THR A 59 -11.53 -0.53 -4.90
C THR A 59 -12.15 -0.99 -6.21
N ARG A 60 -13.39 -1.52 -6.19
CA ARG A 60 -14.06 -2.06 -7.39
C ARG A 60 -14.70 -0.98 -8.27
N LEU A 61 -15.00 0.19 -7.72
CA LEU A 61 -15.69 1.27 -8.44
C LEU A 61 -15.08 1.61 -9.82
N PRO A 62 -13.74 1.77 -9.98
CA PRO A 62 -13.14 2.06 -11.28
C PRO A 62 -13.24 0.90 -12.28
N VAL A 63 -13.24 -0.35 -11.79
CA VAL A 63 -13.45 -1.53 -12.64
C VAL A 63 -14.83 -1.50 -13.27
N GLU A 64 -15.84 -1.14 -12.47
CA GLU A 64 -17.24 -1.07 -12.91
C GLU A 64 -17.52 0.13 -13.81
N GLN A 65 -16.92 1.29 -13.52
CA GLN A 65 -17.14 2.51 -14.28
C GLN A 65 -16.35 2.54 -15.59
N TYR A 66 -15.13 2.01 -15.61
CA TYR A 66 -14.19 2.19 -16.73
C TYR A 66 -13.83 0.89 -17.45
N GLY A 67 -14.19 -0.28 -16.90
CA GLY A 67 -13.86 -1.56 -17.51
C GLY A 67 -12.35 -1.87 -17.54
N VAL A 68 -11.58 -1.36 -16.56
CA VAL A 68 -10.14 -1.65 -16.45
C VAL A 68 -9.87 -3.12 -16.15
N ASP A 69 -8.71 -3.61 -16.58
CA ASP A 69 -8.32 -5.03 -16.56
C ASP A 69 -7.73 -5.50 -15.23
N ALA A 70 -7.57 -4.60 -14.27
CA ALA A 70 -7.11 -4.92 -12.93
C ALA A 70 -7.68 -3.92 -11.91
N ALA A 71 -7.93 -4.42 -10.70
CA ALA A 71 -8.18 -3.59 -9.54
C ALA A 71 -6.87 -3.39 -8.77
N ILE A 72 -6.63 -2.21 -8.20
CA ILE A 72 -5.55 -1.98 -7.24
C ILE A 72 -6.19 -1.74 -5.88
N LEU A 73 -5.77 -2.50 -4.87
CA LEU A 73 -6.30 -2.41 -3.52
C LEU A 73 -6.24 -0.96 -3.02
N TYR A 74 -7.36 -0.42 -2.54
CA TYR A 74 -7.39 0.91 -1.96
C TYR A 74 -6.89 0.88 -0.51
N LYS A 75 -5.66 1.33 -0.26
CA LYS A 75 -5.12 1.50 1.10
C LYS A 75 -4.01 2.54 1.12
N ASP A 76 -3.50 2.85 2.30
CA ASP A 76 -2.33 3.72 2.45
C ASP A 76 -1.02 2.90 2.39
N ILE A 77 0.08 3.55 2.01
CA ILE A 77 1.41 2.91 1.96
C ILE A 77 2.00 2.71 3.36
N MET A 78 1.54 3.51 4.34
CA MET A 78 2.01 3.51 5.73
C MET A 78 1.28 2.47 6.59
N THR A 79 0.28 1.76 6.04
CA THR A 79 -0.55 0.77 6.74
C THR A 79 0.23 -0.21 7.64
N PRO A 80 1.39 -0.79 7.26
CA PRO A 80 2.08 -1.74 8.13
C PRO A 80 2.93 -1.09 9.24
N LEU A 81 3.21 0.22 9.17
CA LEU A 81 4.15 0.87 10.09
C LEU A 81 3.64 0.98 11.55
N PRO A 82 2.35 1.27 11.81
CA PRO A 82 1.82 1.25 13.18
C PRO A 82 2.03 -0.08 13.91
N ALA A 83 1.95 -1.21 13.21
CA ALA A 83 2.21 -2.53 13.78
C ALA A 83 3.67 -2.73 14.23
N MET A 84 4.60 -1.98 13.65
CA MET A 84 6.01 -1.96 14.06
C MET A 84 6.29 -0.97 15.20
N GLY A 85 5.28 -0.23 15.68
CA GLY A 85 5.42 0.81 16.71
C GLY A 85 5.72 2.21 16.16
N VAL A 86 5.41 2.48 14.89
CA VAL A 86 5.56 3.82 14.30
C VAL A 86 4.25 4.61 14.43
N ASP A 87 4.32 5.80 15.02
CA ASP A 87 3.16 6.66 15.24
C ASP A 87 2.83 7.45 13.98
N VAL A 88 1.92 6.92 13.14
CA VAL A 88 1.51 7.54 11.87
C VAL A 88 0.17 8.25 12.02
N GLU A 89 0.14 9.54 11.70
CA GLU A 89 -1.10 10.33 11.58
C GLU A 89 -1.25 10.84 10.13
N ILE A 90 -2.39 10.56 9.49
CA ILE A 90 -2.69 11.12 8.16
C ILE A 90 -3.40 12.47 8.31
N LYS A 91 -2.65 13.57 8.18
CA LYS A 91 -3.21 14.92 8.26
C LYS A 91 -3.75 15.41 6.92
N SER A 92 -4.98 15.93 6.94
CA SER A 92 -5.63 16.48 5.75
C SER A 92 -4.79 17.62 5.15
N GLY A 93 -4.54 17.55 3.84
CA GLY A 93 -3.73 18.55 3.11
C GLY A 93 -2.20 18.44 3.30
N ILE A 94 -1.73 17.64 4.26
CA ILE A 94 -0.30 17.46 4.56
C ILE A 94 0.19 16.07 4.11
N GLY A 95 -0.59 15.03 4.41
CA GLY A 95 -0.19 13.63 4.22
C GLY A 95 0.23 12.96 5.53
N PRO A 96 1.00 11.86 5.47
CA PRO A 96 1.45 11.16 6.67
C PRO A 96 2.46 11.99 7.46
N VAL A 97 2.27 12.04 8.77
CA VAL A 97 3.17 12.65 9.76
C VAL A 97 3.55 11.58 10.77
N ILE A 98 4.84 11.53 11.12
CA ILE A 98 5.40 10.56 12.08
C ILE A 98 5.97 11.31 13.27
N SER A 99 5.40 11.08 14.47
CA SER A 99 5.83 11.76 15.70
C SER A 99 7.11 11.17 16.31
N ASN A 100 7.31 9.86 16.19
CA ASN A 100 8.49 9.15 16.70
C ASN A 100 9.50 8.84 15.58
N SER A 101 10.00 9.88 14.91
CA SER A 101 10.92 9.72 13.77
C SER A 101 12.22 9.00 14.16
N VAL A 102 12.74 8.16 13.26
CA VAL A 102 14.00 7.44 13.44
C VAL A 102 15.18 8.41 13.26
N LYS A 103 16.06 8.45 14.26
CA LYS A 103 17.27 9.31 14.25
C LYS A 103 18.55 8.56 14.63
N THR A 104 18.41 7.43 15.31
CA THR A 104 19.53 6.66 15.87
C THR A 104 19.33 5.15 15.70
N LEU A 105 20.39 4.36 15.86
CA LEU A 105 20.29 2.90 15.90
C LEU A 105 19.31 2.42 16.98
N ALA A 106 19.30 3.05 18.15
CA ALA A 106 18.39 2.70 19.24
C ALA A 106 16.90 2.93 18.89
N ASP A 107 16.60 3.86 17.98
CA ASP A 107 15.22 4.03 17.47
C ASP A 107 14.83 2.88 16.53
N VAL A 108 15.78 2.38 15.73
CA VAL A 108 15.60 1.24 14.83
C VAL A 108 15.39 -0.05 15.64
N GLU A 109 16.19 -0.27 16.69
CA GLU A 109 16.10 -1.46 17.56
C GLU A 109 14.75 -1.60 18.26
N LYS A 110 14.09 -0.48 18.58
CA LYS A 110 12.74 -0.47 19.19
C LYS A 110 11.63 -0.92 18.25
N LEU A 111 11.87 -0.92 16.93
CA LEU A 111 10.86 -1.32 15.96
C LEU A 111 10.54 -2.81 16.10
N GLY A 112 9.25 -3.11 16.22
CA GLY A 112 8.73 -4.47 16.30
C GLY A 112 8.67 -5.16 14.93
N THR A 113 7.97 -6.29 14.92
CA THR A 113 7.64 -7.07 13.73
C THR A 113 6.13 -7.12 13.53
N ILE A 114 5.67 -7.14 12.28
CA ILE A 114 4.25 -7.26 11.98
C ILE A 114 3.78 -8.73 12.05
N ASN A 115 2.61 -8.96 12.63
CA ASN A 115 1.80 -10.15 12.44
C ASN A 115 0.52 -9.76 11.66
N PRO A 116 0.49 -9.94 10.33
CA PRO A 116 -0.59 -9.41 9.51
C PRO A 116 -2.01 -9.89 9.89
N GLU A 117 -2.14 -11.10 10.40
CA GLU A 117 -3.45 -11.65 10.79
C GLU A 117 -4.04 -10.95 12.01
N SER A 118 -3.21 -10.50 12.96
CA SER A 118 -3.67 -9.76 14.14
C SER A 118 -3.66 -8.26 13.93
N ASP A 119 -2.66 -7.73 13.22
CA ASP A 119 -2.38 -6.29 13.23
C ASP A 119 -3.14 -5.54 12.13
N ILE A 120 -3.42 -6.22 11.02
CA ILE A 120 -4.12 -5.63 9.85
C ILE A 120 -5.16 -6.58 9.23
N PRO A 121 -6.02 -7.26 10.03
CA PRO A 121 -7.01 -8.21 9.52
C PRO A 121 -7.93 -7.55 8.49
N TYR A 122 -8.27 -6.29 8.69
CA TYR A 122 -9.11 -5.50 7.78
C TYR A 122 -8.57 -5.43 6.34
N VAL A 123 -7.25 -5.43 6.14
CA VAL A 123 -6.65 -5.48 4.80
C VAL A 123 -6.89 -6.85 4.17
N LEU A 124 -6.65 -7.92 4.94
CA LEU A 124 -6.80 -9.29 4.47
C LEU A 124 -8.27 -9.62 4.16
N ASP A 125 -9.19 -9.16 5.00
CA ASP A 125 -10.63 -9.34 4.80
C ASP A 125 -11.13 -8.56 3.58
N THR A 126 -10.62 -7.35 3.35
CA THR A 126 -10.91 -6.60 2.12
C THR A 126 -10.45 -7.37 0.88
N ILE A 127 -9.24 -7.95 0.91
CA ILE A 127 -8.70 -8.72 -0.21
C ILE A 127 -9.59 -9.94 -0.47
N LYS A 128 -9.91 -10.73 0.55
CA LYS A 128 -10.77 -11.92 0.41
C LYS A 128 -12.13 -11.55 -0.19
N LEU A 129 -12.81 -10.54 0.38
CA LEU A 129 -14.10 -10.06 -0.11
C LEU A 129 -14.03 -9.66 -1.59
N LEU A 130 -12.99 -8.92 -1.98
CA LEU A 130 -12.79 -8.51 -3.37
C LEU A 130 -12.55 -9.72 -4.29
N THR A 131 -11.69 -10.65 -3.89
CA THR A 131 -11.22 -11.72 -4.78
C THR A 131 -12.15 -12.94 -4.84
N GLU A 132 -12.93 -13.18 -3.78
CA GLU A 132 -13.85 -14.32 -3.70
C GLU A 132 -15.25 -13.96 -4.21
N GLU A 133 -15.69 -12.71 -4.03
CA GLU A 133 -17.09 -12.34 -4.25
C GLU A 133 -17.32 -11.23 -5.29
N GLN A 134 -16.43 -10.22 -5.36
CA GLN A 134 -16.78 -8.95 -6.01
C GLN A 134 -16.08 -8.70 -7.36
N LEU A 135 -14.83 -9.13 -7.51
CA LEU A 135 -14.02 -8.85 -8.69
C LEU A 135 -14.07 -9.96 -9.73
N SER A 136 -14.16 -9.54 -10.99
CA SER A 136 -13.97 -10.37 -12.18
C SER A 136 -12.66 -10.07 -12.91
N VAL A 137 -11.77 -9.32 -12.28
CA VAL A 137 -10.43 -8.93 -12.76
C VAL A 137 -9.41 -9.23 -11.64
N PRO A 138 -8.12 -9.33 -11.93
CA PRO A 138 -7.10 -9.60 -10.92
C PRO A 138 -6.99 -8.41 -9.96
N LEU A 139 -6.86 -8.71 -8.66
CA LEU A 139 -6.53 -7.70 -7.66
C LEU A 139 -5.00 -7.58 -7.53
N ILE A 140 -4.51 -6.35 -7.66
CA ILE A 140 -3.13 -5.95 -7.39
C ILE A 140 -3.07 -5.53 -5.91
N GLY A 141 -2.25 -6.24 -5.13
CA GLY A 141 -1.81 -5.80 -3.81
C GLY A 141 -0.59 -4.89 -3.92
N PHE A 142 -0.21 -4.22 -2.83
CA PHE A 142 0.99 -3.38 -2.88
C PHE A 142 1.64 -3.15 -1.52
N SER A 143 2.89 -2.73 -1.55
CA SER A 143 3.62 -2.21 -0.39
C SER A 143 4.53 -1.04 -0.79
N GLY A 144 4.96 -0.26 0.19
CA GLY A 144 6.09 0.65 -0.02
C GLY A 144 7.40 -0.11 -0.01
N ALA A 145 8.36 0.38 -0.79
CA ALA A 145 9.74 -0.10 -0.73
C ALA A 145 10.42 0.34 0.58
N PRO A 146 11.40 -0.42 1.10
CA PRO A 146 12.14 -0.08 2.31
C PRO A 146 12.69 1.36 2.30
N PHE A 147 13.32 1.80 1.22
CA PHE A 147 13.86 3.17 1.12
C PHE A 147 12.77 4.24 1.28
N THR A 148 11.66 4.08 0.56
CA THR A 148 10.53 5.00 0.60
C THR A 148 9.88 5.05 1.99
N LEU A 149 9.73 3.90 2.66
CA LEU A 149 9.18 3.83 4.02
C LEU A 149 10.13 4.46 5.05
N ALA A 150 11.42 4.13 4.98
CA ALA A 150 12.45 4.74 5.84
C ALA A 150 12.50 6.26 5.66
N SER A 151 12.34 6.75 4.43
CA SER A 151 12.30 8.18 4.14
C SER A 151 11.19 8.87 4.94
N TYR A 152 9.98 8.31 4.99
CA TYR A 152 8.93 8.86 5.84
C TYR A 152 9.30 8.81 7.33
N MET A 153 9.83 7.67 7.78
CA MET A 153 10.20 7.45 9.19
C MET A 153 11.31 8.39 9.67
N ILE A 154 12.25 8.78 8.80
CA ILE A 154 13.36 9.67 9.14
C ILE A 154 12.96 11.14 8.96
N GLU A 155 12.23 11.46 7.89
CA GLU A 155 11.84 12.85 7.62
C GLU A 155 10.80 13.36 8.64
N GLY A 156 9.90 12.47 9.09
CA GLY A 156 8.80 12.75 10.01
C GLY A 156 7.55 13.33 9.33
N GLY A 157 7.58 13.51 8.01
CA GLY A 157 6.51 14.12 7.24
C GLY A 157 6.88 14.32 5.78
N PRO A 158 6.06 15.05 5.00
CA PRO A 158 6.34 15.31 3.59
C PRO A 158 7.67 16.09 3.43
N SER A 159 8.58 15.53 2.63
CA SER A 159 9.88 16.13 2.31
C SER A 159 10.02 16.25 0.80
N LYS A 160 10.64 17.33 0.32
CA LYS A 160 10.93 17.51 -1.11
C LYS A 160 12.29 16.94 -1.50
N ASN A 161 13.28 17.08 -0.62
CA ASN A 161 14.69 16.83 -0.91
C ASN A 161 15.27 15.62 -0.16
N TYR A 162 14.56 15.12 0.87
CA TYR A 162 14.96 13.94 1.66
C TYR A 162 16.35 14.09 2.30
N ASN A 163 16.69 15.31 2.72
CA ASN A 163 18.01 15.64 3.23
C ASN A 163 18.33 14.90 4.53
N LYS A 164 17.35 14.69 5.42
CA LYS A 164 17.59 13.96 6.67
C LYS A 164 17.82 12.48 6.40
N THR A 165 17.05 11.91 5.47
CA THR A 165 17.20 10.53 5.02
C THR A 165 18.58 10.29 4.44
N LYS A 166 19.03 11.14 3.51
CA LYS A 166 20.38 11.07 2.92
C LYS A 166 21.47 11.25 3.97
N ALA A 167 21.33 12.25 4.85
CA ALA A 167 22.28 12.48 5.93
C ALA A 167 22.40 11.26 6.86
N PHE A 168 21.27 10.67 7.27
CA PHE A 168 21.24 9.47 8.10
C PHE A 168 21.89 8.27 7.37
N MET A 169 21.55 8.05 6.10
CA MET A 169 22.13 6.97 5.29
C MET A 169 23.67 7.07 5.19
N TYR A 170 24.22 8.28 5.04
CA TYR A 170 25.66 8.48 4.90
C TYR A 170 26.40 8.57 6.25
N ALA A 171 25.79 9.18 7.26
CA ALA A 171 26.43 9.39 8.56
C ALA A 171 26.31 8.18 9.50
N GLU A 172 25.22 7.41 9.38
CA GLU A 172 24.87 6.31 10.28
C GLU A 172 24.62 5.01 9.48
N PRO A 173 25.62 4.49 8.74
CA PRO A 173 25.41 3.35 7.82
C PRO A 173 24.94 2.09 8.54
N GLU A 174 25.42 1.82 9.76
CA GLU A 174 24.98 0.66 10.56
C GLU A 174 23.48 0.76 10.89
N ALA A 175 23.02 1.91 11.37
CA ALA A 175 21.61 2.14 11.66
C ALA A 175 20.74 2.12 10.40
N TRP A 176 21.28 2.61 9.28
CA TRP A 176 20.62 2.54 7.98
C TRP A 176 20.40 1.10 7.51
N PHE A 177 21.43 0.27 7.50
CA PHE A 177 21.29 -1.13 7.08
C PHE A 177 20.38 -1.91 8.03
N ALA A 178 20.48 -1.70 9.34
CA ALA A 178 19.55 -2.30 10.30
C ALA A 178 18.09 -1.91 10.03
N LEU A 179 17.83 -0.65 9.64
CA LEU A 179 16.50 -0.19 9.26
C LEU A 179 16.02 -0.84 7.94
N MET A 180 16.91 -0.96 6.95
CA MET A 180 16.60 -1.62 5.68
C MET A 180 16.25 -3.09 5.86
N ASP A 181 16.98 -3.81 6.70
CA ASP A 181 16.71 -5.22 6.99
C ASP A 181 15.33 -5.39 7.66
N LYS A 182 15.04 -4.59 8.70
CA LYS A 182 13.73 -4.63 9.38
C LYS A 182 12.57 -4.31 8.44
N LEU A 183 12.72 -3.29 7.59
CA LEU A 183 11.69 -2.93 6.62
C LEU A 183 11.56 -3.96 5.51
N GLY A 184 12.67 -4.58 5.07
CA GLY A 184 12.68 -5.68 4.13
C GLY A 184 11.87 -6.87 4.64
N ASP A 185 12.15 -7.31 5.87
CA ASP A 185 11.43 -8.41 6.53
C ASP A 185 9.94 -8.12 6.69
N MET A 186 9.61 -6.89 7.11
CA MET A 186 8.21 -6.45 7.20
C MET A 186 7.53 -6.48 5.83
N VAL A 187 8.14 -5.92 4.78
CA VAL A 187 7.56 -5.89 3.43
C VAL A 187 7.34 -7.31 2.90
N ILE A 188 8.29 -8.22 3.09
CA ILE A 188 8.16 -9.62 2.70
C ILE A 188 6.96 -10.27 3.40
N THR A 189 6.88 -10.11 4.74
CA THR A 189 5.81 -10.70 5.56
C THR A 189 4.44 -10.14 5.14
N TYR A 190 4.36 -8.83 4.95
CA TYR A 190 3.14 -8.14 4.56
C TYR A 190 2.68 -8.48 3.13
N VAL A 191 3.61 -8.58 2.18
CA VAL A 191 3.28 -8.95 0.81
C VAL A 191 2.84 -10.40 0.74
N LYS A 192 3.50 -11.32 1.45
CA LYS A 192 3.09 -12.73 1.53
C LYS A 192 1.67 -12.88 2.06
N SER A 193 1.28 -12.13 3.10
CA SER A 193 -0.08 -12.21 3.63
C SER A 193 -1.13 -11.71 2.63
N GLN A 194 -0.84 -10.66 1.87
CA GLN A 194 -1.73 -10.19 0.80
C GLN A 194 -1.90 -11.27 -0.29
N ILE A 195 -0.82 -11.94 -0.69
CA ILE A 195 -0.86 -13.05 -1.67
C ILE A 195 -1.71 -14.19 -1.14
N MET A 196 -1.50 -14.62 0.11
CA MET A 196 -2.29 -15.67 0.75
C MET A 196 -3.77 -15.29 0.87
N ALA A 197 -4.08 -14.01 1.06
CA ALA A 197 -5.46 -13.52 1.12
C ALA A 197 -6.15 -13.45 -0.26
N GLY A 198 -5.40 -13.44 -1.37
CA GLY A 198 -5.99 -13.61 -2.72
C GLY A 198 -5.46 -12.70 -3.82
N VAL A 199 -4.59 -11.71 -3.53
CA VAL A 199 -4.07 -10.83 -4.60
C VAL A 199 -3.28 -11.63 -5.63
N LYS A 200 -3.39 -11.24 -6.91
CA LYS A 200 -2.80 -11.97 -8.04
C LYS A 200 -1.54 -11.31 -8.60
N ALA A 201 -1.25 -10.09 -8.19
CA ALA A 201 -0.03 -9.35 -8.50
C ALA A 201 0.32 -8.41 -7.34
N ILE A 202 1.59 -8.01 -7.26
CA ILE A 202 2.10 -7.09 -6.25
C ILE A 202 2.86 -5.96 -6.93
N GLN A 203 2.56 -4.73 -6.53
CA GLN A 203 3.36 -3.55 -6.88
C GLN A 203 4.14 -3.05 -5.66
N ILE A 204 5.45 -2.83 -5.84
CA ILE A 204 6.29 -2.19 -4.82
C ILE A 204 6.52 -0.74 -5.23
N PHE A 205 6.09 0.19 -4.39
CA PHE A 205 6.25 1.62 -4.63
C PHE A 205 7.52 2.15 -4.00
N ASP A 206 8.55 2.37 -4.81
CA ASP A 206 9.75 3.09 -4.40
C ASP A 206 9.75 4.54 -4.95
N SER A 207 8.79 5.33 -4.47
CA SER A 207 8.48 6.66 -5.01
C SER A 207 9.65 7.66 -4.89
N TRP A 208 10.57 7.47 -3.94
CA TRP A 208 11.55 8.47 -3.55
C TRP A 208 13.00 8.11 -3.89
N VAL A 209 13.29 6.88 -4.30
CA VAL A 209 14.69 6.42 -4.52
C VAL A 209 15.44 7.19 -5.60
N ALA A 210 14.73 7.77 -6.57
CA ALA A 210 15.31 8.56 -7.64
C ALA A 210 15.40 10.07 -7.34
N ARG A 211 15.17 10.50 -6.08
CA ARG A 211 15.17 11.92 -5.67
C ARG A 211 16.38 12.31 -4.83
#